data_AF-A0AAW5TXF4-F1
#
_entry.id   AF-A0AAW5TXF4-F1
#
_cell.length_a   1.000
_cell.length_b   1.000
_cell.length_c   1.000
_cell.angle_alpha   90.00
_cell.angle_beta   90.00
_cell.angle_gamma   90.00
#
_symmetry.space_group_name_H-M   'P 1'
#
loop_
_entity.id
_entity.type
_entity.pdbx_description
1 polymer ?
#
loop_
_entity_poly.entity_id
_entity_poly.type
_entity_poly.pdbx_seq_one_letter_code
_entity_poly.pdbx_strand_id
1 'polypeptide(L)' 'MSGFKRYDEEFKQSLVNLYQTGKTQSELCKDYGVSHTALSK' A
#
# COMPACT_ATOMS: atom_id res chain seq x y z
N MET A 1 15.21 -12.37 -10.96
CA MET A 1 13.76 -12.53 -11.12
C MET A 1 13.08 -11.66 -10.10
N SER A 2 12.23 -10.75 -10.57
CA SER A 2 11.59 -9.67 -9.82
C SER A 2 10.78 -10.23 -8.66
N GLY A 3 11.27 -10.03 -7.44
CA GLY A 3 10.54 -10.32 -6.21
C GLY A 3 9.38 -9.33 -6.08
N PHE A 4 8.24 -9.64 -6.68
CA PHE A 4 6.99 -8.99 -6.32
C PHE A 4 6.78 -9.27 -4.84
N LYS A 5 6.87 -8.24 -4.00
CA LYS A 5 6.38 -8.28 -2.62
C LYS A 5 4.91 -8.70 -2.73
N ARG A 6 4.62 -9.98 -2.51
CA ARG A 6 3.25 -10.46 -2.35
C ARG A 6 2.79 -9.85 -1.03
N TYR A 7 2.05 -8.76 -1.14
CA TYR A 7 1.28 -8.27 -0.03
C TYR A 7 0.09 -9.20 0.13
N ASP A 8 -0.11 -9.71 1.34
CA ASP A 8 -1.32 -10.45 1.70
C ASP A 8 -2.56 -9.57 1.50
N GLU A 9 -3.70 -10.20 1.23
CA GLU A 9 -4.97 -9.50 1.00
C GLU A 9 -5.36 -8.61 2.19
N GLU A 10 -5.06 -9.06 3.42
CA GLU A 10 -5.31 -8.29 4.64
C GLU A 10 -4.51 -6.98 4.70
N PHE A 11 -3.27 -6.99 4.19
CA PHE A 11 -2.43 -5.81 4.10
C PHE A 11 -2.94 -4.83 3.04
N LYS A 12 -3.37 -5.35 1.88
CA LYS A 12 -3.99 -4.53 0.83
C LYS A 12 -5.28 -3.88 1.35
N GLN A 13 -6.11 -4.65 2.04
CA GLN A 13 -7.36 -4.15 2.62
C GLN A 13 -7.09 -3.08 3.68
N SER A 14 -6.06 -3.27 4.51
CA SER A 14 -5.62 -2.29 5.49
C SER A 14 -5.19 -0.97 4.83
N LEU A 15 -4.42 -1.03 3.74
CA LEU A 15 -4.03 0.16 2.97
C LEU A 15 -5.25 0.91 2.41
N VAL A 16 -6.21 0.19 1.84
CA VAL A 16 -7.45 0.77 1.29
C VAL A 16 -8.27 1.43 2.40
N ASN A 17 -8.45 0.76 3.54
CA ASN A 17 -9.16 1.32 4.68
C ASN A 17 -8.47 2.58 5.19
N LEU A 18 -7.14 2.57 5.33
CA LEU A 18 -6.39 3.74 5.78
C LEU A 18 -6.53 4.92 4.80
N TYR A 19 -6.46 4.64 3.49
CA TYR A 19 -6.70 5.65 2.48
C TYR A 19 -8.11 6.25 2.58
N GLN A 20 -9.13 5.40 2.77
CA GLN A 20 -10.51 5.83 2.99
C GLN A 20 -10.72 6.60 4.30
N THR A 21 -9.93 6.33 5.35
CA THR A 21 -9.96 7.10 6.61
C THR A 21 -9.32 8.48 6.50
N GLY A 22 -8.66 8.80 5.38
CA GLY A 22 -8.06 10.11 5.12
C GLY A 22 -6.53 10.13 5.09
N LYS A 23 -5.85 8.98 5.25
CA LYS A 23 -4.41 8.92 5.00
C LYS A 23 -4.11 9.11 3.52
N THR A 24 -3.07 9.86 3.21
CA THR A 24 -2.63 10.05 1.82
C THR A 24 -1.79 8.87 1.35
N GLN A 25 -1.79 8.60 0.03
CA GLN A 25 -0.93 7.55 -0.54
C GLN A 25 0.56 7.75 -0.20
N SER A 26 1.01 9.00 -0.05
CA SER A 26 2.41 9.29 0.25
C SER A 26 2.78 8.91 1.70
N GLU A 27 1.87 9.12 2.65
CA GLU A 27 2.01 8.63 4.03
C GLU A 27 1.99 7.11 4.08
N LEU A 28 1.06 6.47 3.36
CA LEU A 28 0.97 5.02 3.29
C LEU A 28 2.24 4.40 2.68
N CYS A 29 2.77 5.00 1.61
CA CYS A 29 4.02 4.59 1.00
C CYS A 29 5.21 4.68 1.96
N LYS A 30 5.30 5.77 2.73
CA LYS A 30 6.35 5.97 3.74
C LYS A 30 6.22 5.02 4.94
N ASP A 31 5.03 4.98 5.56
CA ASP A 31 4.78 4.24 6.80
C ASP A 31 4.90 2.72 6.58
N TYR A 32 4.39 2.23 5.45
CA TYR A 32 4.30 0.79 5.18
C TYR A 32 5.35 0.30 4.16
N GLY A 33 6.25 1.18 3.70
CA GLY A 33 7.30 0.83 2.75
C GLY A 33 6.77 0.29 1.42
N VAL A 34 5.62 0.81 0.98
CA VAL A 34 4.94 0.46 -0.27
C VAL A 34 5.33 1.49 -1.33
N SER A 35 5.62 1.07 -2.55
CA SER A 35 5.89 2.03 -3.62
C SER A 35 4.59 2.66 -4.13
N HIS A 36 4.63 3.92 -4.56
CA HIS A 36 3.47 4.57 -5.19
C HIS A 36 2.94 3.78 -6.39
N THR A 37 3.84 3.13 -7.14
CA THR A 37 3.50 2.21 -8.24
C THR A 37 2.74 0.96 -7.80
N ALA A 38 2.86 0.55 -6.54
CA ALA A 38 2.10 -0.58 -5.98
C ALA A 38 0.68 -0.17 -5.53
N LEU A 39 0.44 1.12 -5.25
CA LEU A 39 -0.89 1.69 -5.01
C LEU A 39 -1.58 2.18 -6.29
N SER A 40 -0.82 2.40 -7.36
CA SER A 40 -1.27 2.98 -8.64
C SER A 40 -1.77 1.95 -9.66
N LYS A 41 -1.92 0.67 -9.31
CA LYS A 41 -2.45 -0.38 -10.20
C LYS A 41 -3.67 -1.04 -9.59
#